data_AF-A0A839E025-F1
#
_entry.id   AF-A0A839E025-F1
#
_cell.length_a   1.000
_cell.length_b   1.000
_cell.length_c   1.000
_cell.angle_alpha   90.00
_cell.angle_beta   90.00
_cell.angle_gamma   90.00
#
_symmetry.space_group_name_H-M   'P 1'
#
loop_
_entity.id
_entity.type
_entity.pdbx_description
1 polymer ?
#
loop_
_entity_poly.entity_id
_entity_poly.type
_entity_poly.pdbx_seq_one_letter_code
_entity_poly.pdbx_strand_id
1 'polypeptide(L)'
;MSNSDFEAELAAEREYVASLYGKLDSERLDAARALDEALRDTTAEPEARWQRQVSVDRSSERLHALRGADNGLCFGRIDDEAGNTAHIGRIGLFDETNGCEPLLVDWRAPMARPFYSATMAHPEGLARRRHLRTHGRAVTTFTTTCSTPTAPRNRRAPMRRCWPR
;
A
#
# COMPACT_ATOMS: atom_id res chain seq x y z
N MET A 1 -5.38 26.15 -3.74
CA MET A 1 -4.57 25.38 -4.69
C MET A 1 -4.93 25.86 -6.08
N SER A 2 -3.95 26.18 -6.93
CA SER A 2 -4.23 26.51 -8.33
C SER A 2 -4.68 25.25 -9.08
N ASN A 3 -5.43 25.40 -10.17
CA ASN A 3 -5.92 24.25 -10.94
C ASN A 3 -4.77 23.40 -11.51
N SER A 4 -3.65 24.04 -11.87
CA SER A 4 -2.43 23.37 -12.35
C SER A 4 -1.73 22.55 -11.26
N ASP A 5 -1.70 23.03 -10.01
CA ASP A 5 -1.12 22.26 -8.91
C ASP A 5 -1.94 21.00 -8.60
N PHE A 6 -3.27 21.11 -8.69
CA PHE A 6 -4.17 19.97 -8.50
C PHE A 6 -3.95 18.89 -9.55
N GLU A 7 -3.90 19.27 -10.85
CA GLU A 7 -3.67 18.32 -11.94
C GLU A 7 -2.29 17.65 -11.84
N ALA A 8 -1.25 18.40 -11.48
CA ALA A 8 0.09 17.84 -11.27
C ALA A 8 0.13 16.84 -10.11
N GLU A 9 -0.55 17.14 -9.00
CA GLU A 9 -0.65 16.19 -7.88
C GLU A 9 -1.52 14.97 -8.24
N LEU A 10 -2.60 15.14 -8.99
CA LEU A 10 -3.43 14.03 -9.45
C LEU A 10 -2.64 13.10 -10.39
N ALA A 11 -1.84 13.65 -11.30
CA ALA A 11 -0.97 12.88 -12.17
C ALA A 11 0.05 12.05 -11.38
N ALA A 12 0.70 12.65 -10.38
CA ALA A 12 1.63 11.95 -9.50
C ALA A 12 0.95 10.82 -8.71
N GLU A 13 -0.26 11.02 -8.21
CA GLU A 13 -1.01 9.96 -7.51
C GLU A 13 -1.41 8.83 -8.47
N ARG A 14 -1.79 9.14 -9.71
CA ARG A 14 -2.10 8.13 -10.72
C ARG A 14 -0.88 7.27 -11.03
N GLU A 15 0.27 7.89 -11.23
CA GLU A 15 1.53 7.19 -11.49
C GLU A 15 1.92 6.29 -10.31
N TYR A 16 1.82 6.81 -9.09
CA TYR A 16 2.13 6.03 -7.90
C TYR A 16 1.16 4.86 -7.70
N VAL A 17 -0.15 5.08 -7.84
CA VAL A 17 -1.13 3.98 -7.73
C VAL A 17 -0.93 2.95 -8.84
N ALA A 18 -0.54 3.36 -10.05
CA ALA A 18 -0.19 2.44 -11.12
C ALA A 18 1.03 1.57 -10.78
N SER A 19 2.06 2.13 -10.14
CA SER A 19 3.23 1.34 -9.69
C SER A 19 2.85 0.34 -8.60
N LEU A 20 1.94 0.69 -7.68
CA LEU A 20 1.38 -0.24 -6.69
C LEU A 20 0.65 -1.41 -7.35
N TYR A 21 -0.13 -1.15 -8.40
CA TYR A 21 -0.76 -2.21 -9.19
C TYR A 21 0.27 -3.09 -9.91
N GLY A 22 1.36 -2.49 -10.41
CA GLY A 22 2.49 -3.25 -10.97
C GLY A 22 3.09 -4.21 -9.94
N LYS A 23 3.33 -3.75 -8.71
CA LYS A 23 3.81 -4.61 -7.61
C LYS A 23 2.77 -5.67 -7.24
N LEU A 24 1.48 -5.33 -7.15
CA LEU A 24 0.41 -6.28 -6.88
C LEU A 24 0.38 -7.42 -7.92
N ASP A 25 0.53 -7.09 -9.19
CA ASP A 25 0.52 -8.08 -10.26
C ASP A 25 1.80 -8.95 -10.24
N SER A 26 2.97 -8.37 -9.90
CA SER A 26 4.19 -9.17 -9.64
C SER A 26 3.98 -10.17 -8.52
N GLU A 27 3.48 -9.73 -7.37
CA GLU A 27 3.20 -10.58 -6.22
C GLU A 27 2.21 -11.71 -6.54
N ARG A 28 1.22 -11.43 -7.40
CA ARG A 28 0.28 -12.45 -7.88
C ARG A 28 0.97 -13.48 -8.75
N LEU A 29 1.85 -13.05 -9.64
CA LEU A 29 2.63 -13.96 -10.49
C LEU A 29 3.55 -14.82 -9.63
N ASP A 30 4.20 -14.25 -8.63
CA ASP A 30 5.05 -14.97 -7.67
C ASP A 30 4.25 -16.02 -6.87
N ALA A 31 3.12 -15.62 -6.29
CA ALA A 31 2.25 -16.52 -5.55
C ALA A 31 1.66 -17.63 -6.43
N ALA A 32 1.29 -17.31 -7.67
CA ALA A 32 0.79 -18.30 -8.63
C ALA A 32 1.88 -19.30 -9.03
N ARG A 33 3.12 -18.84 -9.27
CA ARG A 33 4.26 -19.74 -9.52
C ARG A 33 4.55 -20.66 -8.34
N ALA A 34 4.55 -20.12 -7.12
CA ALA A 34 4.76 -20.92 -5.91
C ALA A 34 3.69 -22.00 -5.72
N LEU A 35 2.42 -21.65 -5.96
CA LEU A 35 1.31 -22.60 -5.93
C LEU A 35 1.48 -23.71 -6.98
N ASP A 36 1.78 -23.32 -8.20
CA ASP A 36 1.95 -24.21 -9.34
C ASP A 36 3.13 -25.18 -9.13
N GLU A 37 4.25 -24.71 -8.58
CA GLU A 37 5.38 -25.55 -8.18
C GLU A 37 4.98 -26.56 -7.09
N ALA A 38 4.32 -26.09 -6.02
CA ALA A 38 3.84 -26.97 -4.96
C ALA A 38 2.83 -28.01 -5.50
N LEU A 39 2.01 -27.66 -6.49
CA LEU A 39 1.09 -28.61 -7.11
C LEU A 39 1.78 -29.64 -8.00
N ARG A 40 2.96 -29.35 -8.55
CA ARG A 40 3.75 -30.30 -9.34
C ARG A 40 4.58 -31.28 -8.52
N ASP A 41 4.84 -30.99 -7.25
CA ASP A 41 5.59 -31.90 -6.38
C ASP A 41 4.84 -33.23 -6.18
N THR A 42 5.37 -34.32 -6.72
CA THR A 42 4.80 -35.67 -6.62
C THR A 42 5.49 -36.56 -5.57
N THR A 43 6.26 -35.98 -4.64
CA THR A 43 6.98 -36.74 -3.63
C THR A 43 6.02 -37.54 -2.75
N ALA A 44 6.27 -38.85 -2.64
CA ALA A 44 5.37 -39.80 -1.95
C ALA A 44 5.62 -39.90 -0.43
N GLU A 45 6.75 -39.37 0.05
CA GLU A 45 7.12 -39.39 1.47
C GLU A 45 6.09 -38.62 2.32
N PRO A 46 5.63 -39.16 3.47
CA PRO A 46 4.59 -38.54 4.28
C PRO A 46 4.84 -37.08 4.73
N GLU A 47 6.04 -36.74 5.16
CA GLU A 47 6.39 -35.38 5.58
C GLU A 47 6.38 -34.39 4.39
N ALA A 48 6.92 -34.80 3.25
CA ALA A 48 6.90 -34.03 2.01
C ALA A 48 5.47 -33.74 1.53
N ARG A 49 4.55 -34.72 1.62
CA ARG A 49 3.13 -34.50 1.30
C ARG A 49 2.49 -33.45 2.21
N TRP A 50 2.80 -33.46 3.50
CA TRP A 50 2.31 -32.46 4.44
C TRP A 50 2.88 -31.06 4.11
N GLN A 51 4.19 -30.95 3.92
CA GLN A 51 4.88 -29.71 3.54
C GLN A 51 4.30 -29.11 2.24
N ARG A 52 4.03 -29.97 1.26
CA ARG A 52 3.34 -29.61 0.02
C ARG A 52 1.97 -29.03 0.29
N GLN A 53 1.13 -29.71 1.09
CA GLN A 53 -0.22 -29.23 1.40
C GLN A 53 -0.18 -27.85 2.08
N VAL A 54 0.70 -27.67 3.07
CA VAL A 54 0.90 -26.36 3.73
C VAL A 54 1.31 -25.28 2.71
N SER A 55 2.17 -25.62 1.75
CA SER A 55 2.61 -24.68 0.70
C SER A 55 1.49 -24.31 -0.27
N VAL A 56 0.64 -25.28 -0.63
CA VAL A 56 -0.56 -25.09 -1.46
C VAL A 56 -1.55 -24.17 -0.75
N ASP A 57 -1.84 -24.43 0.53
CA ASP A 57 -2.79 -23.65 1.31
C ASP A 57 -2.30 -22.20 1.46
N ARG A 58 -1.05 -22.01 1.88
CA ARG A 58 -0.43 -20.67 2.02
C ARG A 58 -0.46 -19.88 0.71
N SER A 59 -0.07 -20.51 -0.40
CA SER A 59 -0.01 -19.83 -1.70
C SER A 59 -1.40 -19.49 -2.24
N SER A 60 -2.37 -20.38 -2.00
CA SER A 60 -3.77 -20.18 -2.36
C SER A 60 -4.39 -19.02 -1.57
N GLU A 61 -4.20 -19.00 -0.25
CA GLU A 61 -4.65 -17.90 0.63
C GLU A 61 -4.05 -16.56 0.21
N ARG A 62 -2.73 -16.53 -0.05
CA ARG A 62 -2.04 -15.33 -0.53
C ARG A 62 -2.62 -14.84 -1.85
N LEU A 63 -2.85 -15.73 -2.81
CA LEU A 63 -3.44 -15.38 -4.11
C LEU A 63 -4.88 -14.86 -3.96
N HIS A 64 -5.68 -15.47 -3.09
CA HIS A 64 -7.03 -15.00 -2.76
C HIS A 64 -7.01 -13.58 -2.16
N ALA A 65 -6.12 -13.31 -1.20
CA ALA A 65 -5.97 -11.98 -0.61
C ALA A 65 -5.55 -10.93 -1.65
N LEU A 66 -4.56 -11.25 -2.50
CA LEU A 66 -4.10 -10.37 -3.56
C LEU A 66 -5.21 -10.07 -4.58
N ARG A 67 -6.01 -11.07 -4.97
CA ARG A 67 -7.17 -10.89 -5.87
C ARG A 67 -8.27 -10.03 -5.24
N GLY A 68 -8.57 -10.23 -3.95
CA GLY A 68 -9.55 -9.42 -3.23
C GLY A 68 -9.19 -7.92 -3.15
N ALA A 69 -7.90 -7.60 -3.24
CA ALA A 69 -7.39 -6.23 -3.22
C ALA A 69 -7.43 -5.51 -4.58
N ASP A 70 -7.89 -6.16 -5.67
CA ASP A 70 -7.81 -5.57 -7.03
C ASP A 70 -8.61 -4.27 -7.16
N ASN A 71 -9.81 -4.26 -6.57
CA ASN A 71 -10.68 -3.09 -6.60
C ASN A 71 -10.38 -2.18 -5.43
N GLY A 72 -9.98 -0.93 -5.69
CA GLY A 72 -9.70 0.04 -4.62
C GLY A 72 -8.51 -0.38 -3.75
N LEU A 73 -7.42 -0.81 -4.39
CA LEU A 73 -6.16 -1.21 -3.74
C LEU A 73 -5.69 -0.14 -2.75
N CYS A 74 -5.61 1.10 -3.23
CA CYS A 74 -5.25 2.29 -2.46
C CYS A 74 -6.43 3.26 -2.44
N PHE A 75 -6.81 3.71 -1.25
CA PHE A 75 -7.94 4.63 -1.06
C PHE A 75 -7.55 5.88 -0.27
N GLY A 76 -6.31 5.96 0.22
CA GLY A 76 -5.89 7.08 1.03
C GLY A 76 -4.39 7.30 1.07
N ARG A 77 -4.02 8.49 1.51
CA ARG A 77 -2.63 8.88 1.79
C ARG A 77 -2.60 9.76 3.03
N ILE A 78 -1.62 9.54 3.88
CA ILE A 78 -1.31 10.39 5.03
C ILE A 78 0.08 11.00 4.84
N ASP A 79 0.18 12.28 5.16
CA ASP A 79 1.44 12.99 5.22
C ASP A 79 1.65 13.44 6.67
N ASP A 80 2.77 13.08 7.29
CA ASP A 80 3.12 13.54 8.64
C ASP A 80 3.79 14.92 8.62
N GLU A 81 3.98 15.52 9.79
CA GLU A 81 4.68 16.80 9.96
C GLU A 81 6.18 16.73 9.65
N ALA A 82 6.78 15.54 9.70
CA ALA A 82 8.19 15.29 9.37
C ALA A 82 8.42 15.10 7.85
N GLY A 83 7.42 15.37 7.00
CA GLY A 83 7.53 15.29 5.54
C GLY A 83 7.53 13.86 5.00
N ASN A 84 6.86 12.97 5.71
CA ASN A 84 6.84 11.53 5.50
C ASN A 84 5.48 11.16 4.88
N THR A 85 5.46 10.26 3.91
CA THR A 85 4.22 9.91 3.21
C THR A 85 3.97 8.41 3.32
N ALA A 86 2.74 8.04 3.67
CA ALA A 86 2.28 6.66 3.63
C ALA A 86 0.96 6.56 2.86
N HIS A 87 0.91 5.67 1.88
CA HIS A 87 -0.33 5.31 1.19
C HIS A 87 -1.03 4.19 1.97
N ILE A 88 -2.35 4.31 2.11
CA ILE A 88 -3.19 3.38 2.86
C ILE A 88 -4.05 2.59 1.88
N GLY A 89 -4.09 1.28 2.08
CA GLY A 89 -4.76 0.36 1.18
C GLY A 89 -5.33 -0.88 1.85
N ARG A 90 -5.90 -1.75 1.03
CA ARG A 90 -6.58 -2.98 1.49
C ARG A 90 -5.63 -4.05 2.00
N ILE A 91 -4.40 -4.05 1.50
CA ILE A 91 -3.35 -5.00 1.86
C ILE A 91 -2.02 -4.26 1.96
N GLY A 92 -1.08 -4.84 2.71
CA GLY A 92 0.30 -4.38 2.73
C GLY A 92 1.09 -4.80 1.47
N LEU A 93 1.79 -3.86 0.84
CA LEU A 93 2.80 -4.12 -0.19
C LEU A 93 4.13 -3.53 0.25
N PHE A 94 5.20 -4.29 0.04
CA PHE A 94 6.56 -3.93 0.47
C PHE A 94 7.50 -3.97 -0.72
N ASP A 95 8.50 -3.10 -0.69
CA ASP A 95 9.61 -3.14 -1.63
C ASP A 95 10.71 -4.07 -1.09
N GLU A 96 10.82 -5.25 -1.67
CA GLU A 96 11.83 -6.25 -1.31
C GLU A 96 13.25 -5.82 -1.70
N THR A 97 13.40 -4.90 -2.66
CA THR A 97 14.70 -4.42 -3.11
C THR A 97 15.27 -3.32 -2.22
N ASN A 98 14.41 -2.55 -1.55
CA ASN A 98 14.80 -1.39 -0.76
C ASN A 98 14.57 -1.63 0.76
N GLY A 99 15.05 -2.75 1.28
CA GLY A 99 15.04 -3.03 2.72
C GLY A 99 13.64 -3.27 3.32
N CYS A 100 12.69 -3.75 2.52
CA CYS A 100 11.30 -3.99 2.94
C CYS A 100 10.56 -2.72 3.38
N GLU A 101 10.86 -1.57 2.76
CA GLU A 101 10.08 -0.36 2.98
C GLU A 101 8.63 -0.56 2.50
N PRO A 102 7.62 -0.13 3.29
CA PRO A 102 6.22 -0.29 2.90
C PRO A 102 5.87 0.67 1.76
N LEU A 103 5.47 0.12 0.61
CA LEU A 103 4.90 0.86 -0.52
C LEU A 103 3.42 1.17 -0.29
N LEU A 104 2.71 0.23 0.32
CA LEU A 104 1.30 0.37 0.68
C LEU A 104 1.10 -0.20 2.07
N VAL A 105 0.49 0.59 2.94
CA VAL A 105 0.20 0.21 4.32
C VAL A 105 -1.20 -0.40 4.37
N ASP A 106 -1.30 -1.57 5.02
CA ASP A 106 -2.59 -2.19 5.32
C ASP A 106 -3.40 -1.30 6.28
N TRP A 107 -4.66 -1.05 5.94
CA TRP A 107 -5.57 -0.24 6.75
C TRP A 107 -5.78 -0.75 8.19
N ARG A 108 -5.53 -2.03 8.43
CA ARG A 108 -5.63 -2.67 9.75
C ARG A 108 -4.37 -2.46 10.59
N ALA A 109 -3.27 -2.02 9.99
CA ALA A 109 -2.02 -1.80 10.69
C ALA A 109 -2.17 -0.61 11.67
N PRO A 110 -1.57 -0.66 12.88
CA PRO A 110 -1.64 0.45 13.84
C PRO A 110 -1.18 1.79 13.26
N MET A 111 -0.21 1.78 12.36
CA MET A 111 0.29 2.99 11.68
C MET A 111 -0.74 3.64 10.74
N ALA A 112 -1.76 2.91 10.27
CA ALA A 112 -2.84 3.46 9.46
C ALA A 112 -3.92 4.13 10.31
N ARG A 113 -3.92 3.92 11.64
CA ARG A 113 -4.96 4.43 12.56
C ARG A 113 -5.24 5.93 12.41
N PRO A 114 -4.22 6.81 12.31
CA PRO A 114 -4.46 8.26 12.16
C PRO A 114 -5.30 8.61 10.93
N PHE A 115 -5.31 7.77 9.89
CA PHE A 115 -6.19 7.97 8.74
C PHE A 115 -7.68 8.02 9.15
N TYR A 116 -8.09 7.26 10.16
CA TYR A 116 -9.47 7.20 10.61
C TYR A 116 -9.73 8.02 11.89
N SER A 117 -8.77 8.04 12.81
CA SER A 117 -8.96 8.65 14.13
C SER A 117 -8.57 10.14 14.20
N ALA A 118 -7.64 10.60 13.36
CA ALA A 118 -7.15 11.96 13.43
C ALA A 118 -8.25 12.98 13.09
N THR A 119 -8.31 14.03 13.90
CA THR A 119 -9.22 15.17 13.78
C THR A 119 -8.42 16.48 13.73
N MET A 120 -9.07 17.60 13.41
CA MET A 120 -8.39 18.91 13.46
C MET A 120 -7.92 19.28 14.88
N ALA A 121 -8.64 18.87 15.92
CA ALA A 121 -8.25 19.13 17.31
C ALA A 121 -7.14 18.18 17.79
N HIS A 122 -7.10 16.96 17.24
CA HIS A 122 -6.12 15.93 17.59
C HIS A 122 -5.57 15.31 16.29
N PRO A 123 -4.55 15.93 15.67
CA PRO A 123 -4.03 15.52 14.36
C PRO A 123 -3.24 14.20 14.39
N GLU A 124 -2.87 13.69 15.57
CA GLU A 124 -2.06 12.47 15.74
C GLU A 124 -0.77 12.48 14.87
N GLY A 125 -0.13 13.66 14.74
CA GLY A 125 1.10 13.85 13.97
C GLY A 125 0.91 14.01 12.46
N LEU A 126 -0.35 14.03 11.97
CA LEU A 126 -0.65 14.24 10.56
C LEU A 126 -0.65 15.73 10.18
N ALA A 127 0.12 16.08 9.17
CA ALA A 127 -0.01 17.37 8.49
C ALA A 127 -1.21 17.37 7.53
N ARG A 128 -1.35 16.30 6.74
CA ARG A 128 -2.41 16.18 5.73
C ARG A 128 -2.93 14.76 5.63
N ARG A 129 -4.24 14.64 5.40
CA ARG A 129 -4.92 13.40 5.04
C ARG A 129 -5.59 13.57 3.69
N ARG A 130 -5.42 12.59 2.80
CA ARG A 130 -6.00 12.58 1.46
C ARG A 130 -6.81 11.31 1.26
N HIS A 131 -8.05 11.46 0.80
CA HIS A 131 -8.90 10.36 0.35
C HIS A 131 -8.85 10.30 -1.17
N LEU A 132 -8.52 9.14 -1.72
CA LEU A 132 -8.47 8.88 -3.16
C LEU A 132 -9.77 8.23 -3.61
N ARG A 133 -10.35 8.73 -4.70
CA ARG A 133 -11.49 8.09 -5.36
C ARG A 133 -11.02 7.36 -6.59
N THR A 134 -11.19 6.05 -6.61
CA THR A 134 -10.77 5.18 -7.71
C THR A 134 -11.95 4.64 -8.51
N HIS A 135 -11.74 4.41 -9.80
CA HIS A 135 -12.63 3.61 -10.64
C HIS A 135 -11.80 2.49 -11.27
N GLY A 136 -12.09 1.24 -10.89
CA GLY A 136 -11.19 0.11 -11.15
C GLY A 136 -9.80 0.40 -10.56
N ARG A 137 -8.78 0.35 -11.41
CA ARG A 137 -7.37 0.57 -11.05
C ARG A 137 -6.90 2.03 -11.19
N ALA A 138 -7.76 2.94 -11.63
CA ALA A 138 -7.38 4.32 -11.92
C ALA A 138 -7.91 5.31 -10.87
N VAL A 139 -7.06 6.27 -10.45
CA VAL A 139 -7.47 7.38 -9.59
C VAL A 139 -8.21 8.43 -10.41
N THR A 140 -9.44 8.75 -9.99
CA THR A 140 -10.31 9.73 -10.66
C THR A 140 -10.14 11.13 -10.10
N THR A 141 -10.06 11.25 -8.77
CA THR A 141 -9.91 12.52 -8.04
C THR A 141 -9.46 12.21 -6.61
N PHE A 142 -9.18 13.25 -5.82
CA PHE A 142 -8.89 13.14 -4.41
C PHE A 142 -9.44 14.33 -3.62
N THR A 143 -9.68 14.11 -2.32
CA THR A 143 -10.04 15.16 -1.36
C THR A 143 -8.98 15.24 -0.28
N THR A 144 -8.45 16.43 -0.01
CA THR A 144 -7.43 16.64 1.03
C THR A 144 -8.02 17.42 2.20
N THR A 145 -7.77 16.92 3.41
CA THR A 145 -8.04 17.61 4.67
C THR A 145 -6.70 17.92 5.33
N CYS A 146 -6.46 19.19 5.64
CA CYS A 146 -5.31 19.62 6.41
C CYS A 146 -5.69 19.65 7.89
N SER A 147 -4.84 19.09 8.75
CA SER A 147 -5.06 19.16 10.20
C SER A 147 -4.41 20.40 10.81
N THR A 148 -3.47 21.04 10.11
CA THR A 148 -2.78 22.29 10.51
C THR A 148 -3.03 23.42 9.50
N PRO A 149 -3.31 24.66 9.92
CA PRO A 149 -3.24 25.84 9.04
C PRO A 149 -1.78 26.03 8.60
N THR A 150 -1.54 25.87 7.30
CA THR A 150 -0.24 25.57 6.68
C THR A 150 0.77 26.74 6.66
N ALA A 151 2.06 26.45 6.93
CA ALA A 151 3.20 27.19 6.38
C ALA A 151 3.73 26.47 5.11
N PRO A 152 4.26 27.19 4.10
CA PRO A 152 4.51 26.64 2.77
C PRO A 152 5.63 25.58 2.72
N ARG A 153 5.39 24.60 1.84
CA ARG A 153 6.14 23.35 1.62
C ARG A 153 7.52 23.58 1.00
N ASN A 154 8.60 23.21 1.68
CA ASN A 154 9.92 23.04 1.06
C ASN A 154 10.10 21.59 0.59
N ARG A 155 10.28 21.39 -0.72
CA ARG A 155 10.55 20.07 -1.32
C ARG A 155 12.04 19.75 -1.14
N ARG A 156 12.38 18.84 -0.24
CA ARG A 156 13.65 18.09 -0.30
C ARG A 156 13.42 16.58 -0.13
N ALA A 157 14.16 15.84 -0.94
CA ALA A 157 14.10 14.41 -1.24
C ALA A 157 14.44 13.51 -0.03
N PRO A 158 14.24 12.17 -0.13
CA PRO A 158 14.04 11.30 1.02
C PRO A 158 15.36 11.00 1.74
N MET A 159 15.37 11.24 3.05
CA MET A 159 16.37 10.70 3.96
C MET A 159 15.72 9.62 4.82
N ARG A 160 16.27 8.40 4.64
CA ARG A 160 16.28 7.19 5.50
C ARG A 160 15.32 7.22 6.68
N ARG A 161 14.40 6.25 6.73
CA ARG A 161 13.43 6.16 7.83
C ARG A 161 13.41 4.77 8.44
N CYS A 162 14.13 4.64 9.54
CA CYS A 162 13.84 3.64 10.56
C CYS A 162 12.55 4.06 11.25
N TRP A 163 11.47 3.30 11.01
CA TRP A 163 10.30 3.35 11.87
C TRP A 163 10.56 2.49 13.12
N PRO A 164 10.20 2.94 14.32
CA PRO A 164 10.24 2.07 15.49
C PRO A 164 9.15 0.98 15.38
N ARG A 165 9.51 -0.20 15.87
CA ARG A 165 8.75 -1.45 15.80
C ARG A 165 7.55 -1.48 16.73
#